data_AF-A0A2S7CEV5-F1
#
_entry.id   AF-A0A2S7CEV5-F1
#
_cell.length_a   1.000
_cell.length_b   1.000
_cell.length_c   1.000
_cell.angle_alpha   90.00
_cell.angle_beta   90.00
_cell.angle_gamma   90.00
#
_symmetry.space_group_name_H-M   'P 1'
#
loop_
_entity.id
_entity.type
_entity.pdbx_description
1 polymer ?
#
loop_
_entity_poly.entity_id
_entity_poly.type
_entity_poly.pdbx_seq_one_letter_code
_entity_poly.pdbx_strand_id
1 'polypeptide(L)'
;LRFAVAYWHSFCGNGADPFGPGTRAYPWDAGNTALGRAEAKADAAFEFFTKLGVPYYCFHDVDLAPDADDIGEYENNLKHMVGIAKQRQADTGIKLLWGTANLFSHPR
;
A
#
# COMPACT_ATOMS: atom_id res chain seq x y z
N LEU A 1 16.60 -10.79 13.10
CA LEU A 1 15.38 -11.45 12.56
C LEU A 1 15.02 -10.81 11.22
N ARG A 2 14.22 -11.47 10.38
CA ARG A 2 13.78 -10.95 9.07
C ARG A 2 12.34 -10.44 9.15
N PHE A 3 12.10 -9.44 9.99
CA PHE A 3 10.75 -8.90 10.18
C PHE A 3 10.27 -8.16 8.93
N ALA A 4 8.96 -8.28 8.68
CA ALA A 4 8.27 -7.59 7.60
C ALA A 4 7.00 -6.92 8.12
N VAL A 5 6.66 -5.76 7.57
CA VAL A 5 5.38 -5.11 7.83
C VAL A 5 4.36 -5.47 6.75
N ALA A 6 3.17 -5.88 7.17
CA ALA A 6 2.02 -6.10 6.30
C ALA A 6 1.40 -4.75 5.91
N TYR A 7 1.42 -4.43 4.62
CA TYR A 7 0.97 -3.13 4.12
C TYR A 7 -0.54 -2.93 4.32
N TRP A 8 -1.36 -3.95 4.04
CA TRP A 8 -2.83 -3.90 4.20
C TRP A 8 -3.27 -3.52 5.61
N HIS A 9 -2.77 -4.20 6.64
CA HIS A 9 -3.18 -3.92 8.03
C HIS A 9 -2.64 -2.60 8.56
N SER A 10 -1.46 -2.17 8.10
CA SER A 10 -0.77 -1.00 8.65
C SER A 10 -1.24 0.30 8.02
N PHE A 11 -1.57 0.30 6.73
CA PHE A 11 -1.83 1.53 5.98
C PHE A 11 -3.18 1.56 5.25
N CYS A 12 -3.86 0.42 5.08
CA CYS A 12 -5.19 0.36 4.45
C CYS A 12 -6.31 0.12 5.47
N GLY A 13 -6.07 -0.67 6.51
CA GLY A 13 -7.07 -1.02 7.52
C GLY A 13 -7.50 0.18 8.38
N ASN A 14 -8.66 0.76 8.08
CA ASN A 14 -9.22 1.91 8.79
C ASN A 14 -10.03 1.55 10.06
N GLY A 15 -10.09 0.26 10.41
CA GLY A 15 -10.77 -0.24 11.59
C GLY A 15 -12.27 -0.48 11.41
N ALA A 16 -12.78 -0.52 10.18
CA ALA A 16 -14.14 -0.97 9.90
C ALA A 16 -14.29 -2.46 10.23
N ASP A 17 -15.50 -2.84 10.61
CA ASP A 17 -15.87 -4.23 10.89
C ASP A 17 -17.26 -4.55 10.31
N PRO A 18 -17.76 -5.80 10.39
CA PRO A 18 -19.07 -6.16 9.85
C PRO A 18 -20.27 -5.44 10.48
N PHE A 19 -20.08 -4.73 11.59
CA PHE A 19 -21.11 -4.09 12.41
C PHE A 19 -20.99 -2.56 12.48
N GLY A 20 -19.91 -1.96 11.97
CA GLY A 20 -19.65 -0.54 12.11
C GLY A 20 -18.62 0.04 11.14
N PRO A 21 -18.66 1.37 10.93
CA PRO A 21 -17.75 2.07 10.04
C PRO A 21 -16.32 2.12 10.59
N GLY A 22 -15.38 2.49 9.71
CA GLY A 22 -13.99 2.74 10.10
C GLY A 22 -13.85 3.85 11.13
N THR A 23 -12.87 3.70 12.01
CA THR A 23 -12.62 4.61 13.14
C THR A 23 -11.34 5.44 12.95
N ARG A 24 -10.52 5.12 11.95
CA ARG A 24 -9.25 5.78 11.67
C ARG A 24 -9.34 6.61 10.40
N ALA A 25 -9.07 7.90 10.53
CA ALA A 25 -8.87 8.82 9.41
C ALA A 25 -7.38 9.04 9.19
N TYR A 26 -6.80 8.34 8.21
CA TYR A 26 -5.37 8.44 7.94
C TYR A 26 -5.03 9.70 7.13
N PRO A 27 -3.96 10.45 7.47
CA PRO A 27 -3.57 11.65 6.72
C PRO A 27 -3.26 11.39 5.24
N TRP A 28 -2.68 10.22 4.93
CA TRP A 28 -2.37 9.83 3.56
C TRP A 28 -3.60 9.50 2.71
N ASP A 29 -4.78 9.34 3.32
CA ASP A 29 -6.03 9.05 2.64
C ASP A 29 -6.88 10.31 2.36
N ALA A 30 -6.33 11.51 2.59
CA ALA A 30 -7.04 12.79 2.42
C ALA A 30 -6.98 13.37 0.98
N GLY A 31 -6.25 12.73 0.05
CA GLY A 31 -6.02 13.24 -1.31
C GLY A 31 -7.21 13.12 -2.27
N ASN A 32 -7.23 14.00 -3.29
CA ASN A 32 -8.33 14.11 -4.27
C ASN A 32 -8.39 12.97 -5.29
N THR A 33 -7.28 12.29 -5.57
CA THR A 33 -7.22 11.18 -6.53
C THR A 33 -6.79 9.90 -5.83
N ALA A 34 -7.29 8.74 -6.30
CA ALA A 34 -6.92 7.45 -5.74
C ALA A 34 -5.42 7.18 -5.87
N LEU A 35 -4.82 7.57 -7.00
CA LEU A 35 -3.37 7.47 -7.21
C LEU A 35 -2.60 8.38 -6.27
N GLY A 36 -3.01 9.64 -6.09
CA GLY A 36 -2.35 10.56 -5.15
C GLY A 36 -2.41 10.08 -3.70
N ARG A 37 -3.51 9.43 -3.29
CA ARG A 37 -3.58 8.77 -1.97
C ARG A 37 -2.64 7.57 -1.88
N ALA A 38 -2.48 6.79 -2.94
CA ALA A 38 -1.51 5.69 -2.97
C ALA A 38 -0.06 6.18 -2.87
N GLU A 39 0.29 7.28 -3.55
CA GLU A 39 1.60 7.94 -3.44
C GLU A 39 1.89 8.39 -1.99
N ALA A 40 0.95 9.14 -1.39
CA ALA A 40 1.07 9.58 0.00
C ALA A 40 1.18 8.40 0.99
N LYS A 41 0.46 7.31 0.72
CA LYS A 41 0.51 6.09 1.53
C LYS A 41 1.86 5.39 1.42
N ALA A 42 2.48 5.38 0.24
CA ALA A 42 3.84 4.86 0.06
C ALA A 42 4.87 5.68 0.86
N ASP A 43 4.75 7.01 0.87
CA ASP A 43 5.63 7.86 1.68
C ASP A 43 5.48 7.58 3.18
N ALA A 44 4.24 7.54 3.68
CA ALA A 44 3.95 7.17 5.07
C ALA A 44 4.48 5.77 5.42
N ALA A 45 4.35 4.82 4.50
CA ALA A 45 4.80 3.45 4.71
C ALA A 45 6.32 3.37 4.86
N PHE A 46 7.09 3.97 3.95
CA PHE A 46 8.56 3.94 4.03
C PHE A 46 9.11 4.78 5.18
N GLU A 47 8.46 5.88 5.55
CA GLU A 47 8.74 6.60 6.80
C GLU A 47 8.55 5.69 8.02
N PHE A 48 7.44 4.96 8.08
CA PHE A 48 7.15 4.04 9.18
C PHE A 48 8.17 2.89 9.24
N PHE A 49 8.46 2.26 8.10
CA PHE A 49 9.38 1.12 8.04
C PHE A 49 10.79 1.51 8.50
N THR A 50 11.29 2.67 8.07
CA THR A 50 12.62 3.18 8.47
C THR A 50 12.68 3.47 9.98
N LYS A 51 11.65 4.13 10.53
CA LYS A 51 11.59 4.44 11.97
C LYS A 51 11.46 3.17 12.83
N LEU A 52 10.72 2.17 12.35
CA LEU A 52 10.59 0.88 13.04
C LEU A 52 11.87 0.02 12.93
N GLY A 53 12.74 0.30 11.96
CA GLY A 53 13.97 -0.45 11.72
C GLY A 53 13.74 -1.84 11.13
N VAL A 54 12.64 -2.04 10.39
CA VAL A 54 12.33 -3.32 9.75
C VAL A 54 13.00 -3.43 8.37
N PRO A 55 13.55 -4.60 8.01
CA PRO A 55 14.22 -4.79 6.73
C PRO A 55 13.27 -5.05 5.56
N TYR A 56 12.01 -5.44 5.84
CA TYR A 56 11.09 -5.91 4.81
C TYR A 56 9.66 -5.35 4.92
N TYR A 57 8.92 -5.44 3.82
CA TYR A 57 7.47 -5.25 3.76
C TYR A 57 6.81 -6.23 2.77
N CYS A 58 5.50 -6.37 2.87
CA CYS A 58 4.67 -7.22 2.01
C CYS A 58 3.39 -6.49 1.59
N PHE A 59 2.88 -6.71 0.39
CA PHE A 59 1.66 -6.05 -0.12
C PHE A 59 0.81 -6.96 -1.02
N HIS A 60 -0.50 -6.69 -1.11
CA HIS A 60 -1.31 -7.07 -2.27
C HIS A 60 -1.28 -5.93 -3.30
N ASP A 61 -1.35 -6.26 -4.58
CA ASP A 61 -1.50 -5.30 -5.69
C ASP A 61 -2.41 -4.10 -5.37
N VAL A 62 -3.65 -4.35 -4.94
CA VAL A 62 -4.65 -3.31 -4.61
C VAL A 62 -4.38 -2.56 -3.30
N ASP A 63 -3.45 -3.04 -2.47
CA ASP A 63 -2.97 -2.28 -1.32
C ASP A 63 -2.00 -1.18 -1.76
N LEU A 64 -1.13 -1.50 -2.73
CA LEU A 64 -0.07 -0.63 -3.19
C LEU A 64 -0.56 0.40 -4.21
N ALA A 65 -1.47 -0.02 -5.10
CA ALA A 65 -2.00 0.81 -6.18
C ALA A 65 -3.53 0.76 -6.22
N PRO A 66 -4.21 1.83 -6.69
CA PRO A 66 -5.65 1.81 -6.84
C PRO A 66 -6.09 0.81 -7.92
N ASP A 67 -7.16 0.06 -7.63
CA ASP A 67 -7.87 -0.75 -8.63
C ASP A 67 -8.54 0.13 -9.69
N ALA A 68 -8.91 -0.46 -10.83
CA ALA A 68 -9.63 0.22 -11.89
C ALA A 68 -10.57 -0.74 -12.63
N ASP A 69 -11.62 -0.19 -13.25
CA ASP A 69 -12.56 -0.99 -14.07
C ASP A 69 -11.93 -1.45 -15.39
N ASP A 70 -10.95 -0.71 -15.90
CA ASP A 70 -10.16 -1.07 -17.06
C ASP A 70 -8.82 -1.70 -16.64
N ILE A 71 -8.48 -2.83 -17.25
CA ILE A 71 -7.24 -3.56 -16.96
C ILE A 71 -6.00 -2.75 -17.35
N GLY A 72 -6.08 -1.93 -18.41
CA GLY A 72 -4.99 -1.06 -18.83
C GLY A 72 -4.73 0.04 -17.81
N GLU A 73 -5.78 0.66 -17.27
CA GLU A 73 -5.67 1.61 -16.18
C GLU A 73 -5.12 0.97 -14.90
N TYR A 74 -5.62 -0.20 -14.49
CA TYR A 74 -5.11 -0.97 -13.36
C TYR A 74 -3.59 -1.23 -13.50
N GLU A 75 -3.16 -1.74 -14.66
CA GLU A 75 -1.76 -2.01 -14.92
C GLU A 75 -0.90 -0.75 -14.88
N ASN A 76 -1.40 0.36 -15.42
CA ASN A 76 -0.68 1.63 -15.43
C ASN A 76 -0.51 2.18 -14.00
N ASN A 77 -1.57 2.12 -13.19
CA ASN A 77 -1.54 2.50 -11.78
C ASN A 77 -0.53 1.65 -10.99
N LEU A 78 -0.55 0.33 -11.19
CA LEU A 78 0.37 -0.58 -10.52
C LEU A 78 1.83 -0.35 -10.95
N LYS A 79 2.09 -0.19 -12.25
CA LYS A 79 3.44 0.10 -12.79
C LYS A 79 4.00 1.41 -12.20
N HIS A 80 3.16 2.45 -12.12
CA HIS A 80 3.54 3.73 -11.51
C HIS A 80 3.94 3.56 -10.05
N MET A 81 3.09 2.92 -9.24
CA MET A 81 3.36 2.73 -7.81
C MET A 81 4.52 1.78 -7.54
N VAL A 82 4.76 0.77 -8.39
CA VAL A 82 5.97 -0.06 -8.34
C VAL A 82 7.22 0.78 -8.62
N GLY A 83 7.14 1.75 -9.53
CA GLY A 83 8.21 2.71 -9.78
C GLY A 83 8.57 3.53 -8.54
N ILE A 84 7.55 4.05 -7.85
CA ILE A 84 7.73 4.79 -6.58
C ILE A 84 8.32 3.89 -5.49
N ALA A 85 7.76 2.70 -5.29
CA ALA A 85 8.26 1.74 -4.31
C ALA A 85 9.73 1.38 -4.58
N LYS A 86 10.11 1.16 -5.85
CA LYS A 86 11.50 0.89 -6.25
C LYS A 86 12.44 2.04 -5.87
N GLN A 87 12.03 3.29 -6.10
CA GLN A 87 12.83 4.45 -5.69
C GLN A 87 13.00 4.49 -4.17
N ARG A 88 11.91 4.32 -3.41
CA ARG A 88 11.94 4.32 -1.94
C ARG A 88 12.77 3.16 -1.36
N GLN A 89 12.77 2.00 -2.00
CA GLN A 89 13.67 0.89 -1.64
C GLN A 89 15.13 1.27 -1.84
N ALA A 90 15.46 1.96 -2.93
CA ALA A 90 16.83 2.44 -3.18
C ALA A 90 17.26 3.49 -2.16
N ASP A 91 16.38 4.42 -1.80
CA ASP A 91 16.66 5.51 -0.86
C ASP A 91 16.85 5.01 0.58
N THR A 92 16.09 3.99 0.99
CA THR A 92 16.02 3.54 2.39
C THR A 92 16.71 2.20 2.66
N GLY A 93 17.00 1.41 1.61
CA GLY A 93 17.54 0.05 1.72
C GLY A 93 16.51 -1.01 2.15
N ILE A 94 15.25 -0.63 2.36
CA ILE A 94 14.15 -1.55 2.69
C ILE A 94 13.81 -2.40 1.48
N LYS A 95 13.42 -3.66 1.72
CA LYS A 95 13.25 -4.64 0.65
C LYS A 95 11.83 -5.19 0.61
N LEU A 96 11.36 -5.53 -0.58
CA LEU A 96 10.16 -6.34 -0.73
C LEU A 96 10.48 -7.78 -0.29
N LEU A 97 9.70 -8.33 0.64
CA LEU A 97 9.79 -9.76 0.96
C LEU A 97 8.97 -10.59 -0.02
N TRP A 98 7.73 -10.17 -0.28
CA TRP A 98 6.85 -10.72 -1.29
C TRP A 98 5.72 -9.75 -1.63
N GLY A 99 5.24 -9.82 -2.87
CA GLY A 99 3.97 -9.26 -3.30
C GLY A 99 3.00 -10.39 -3.65
N THR A 100 1.70 -10.12 -3.58
CA THR A 100 0.66 -11.08 -3.97
C THR A 100 -0.51 -10.36 -4.65
N ALA A 101 -1.44 -11.11 -5.23
CA ALA A 101 -2.65 -10.56 -5.82
C ALA A 101 -3.85 -10.70 -4.86
N ASN A 102 -4.66 -9.66 -4.72
CA ASN A 102 -5.93 -9.73 -4.02
C ASN A 102 -7.03 -10.23 -4.97
N LEU A 103 -7.22 -11.54 -5.01
CA LEU A 103 -8.24 -12.20 -5.83
C LEU A 103 -9.48 -12.60 -5.01
N PHE A 104 -9.85 -11.78 -4.01
CA PHE A 104 -10.92 -12.10 -3.07
C PHE A 104 -11.79 -10.92 -2.65
N SER A 105 -11.35 -9.67 -2.84
CA SER A 105 -12.09 -8.49 -2.37
C SER A 105 -13.10 -7.96 -3.38
N HIS A 106 -12.76 -7.95 -4.67
CA HIS A 106 -13.68 -7.51 -5.70
C HIS A 106 -14.79 -8.57 -5.92
N PRO A 107 -16.05 -8.19 -6.18
CA PRO A 107 -17.15 -9.14 -6.43
C PRO A 107 -17.03 -10.06 -7.66
N ARG A 108 -15.95 -9.94 -8.46
CA ARG A 108 -15.81 -10.61 -9.76
C ARG A 108 -15.10 -11.94 -9.61
#